data_AF-A0AAU7JV57-F1
#
_entry.id   AF-A0AAU7JV57-F1
#
_cell.length_a   1.000
_cell.length_b   1.000
_cell.length_c   1.000
_cell.angle_alpha   90.00
_cell.angle_beta   90.00
_cell.angle_gamma   90.00
#
_symmetry.space_group_name_H-M   'P 1'
#
loop_
_entity.id
_entity.type
_entity.pdbx_description
1 polymer ?
#
loop_
_entity_poly.entity_id
_entity_poly.type
_entity_poly.pdbx_seq_one_letter_code
_entity_poly.pdbx_strand_id
1 'polypeptide(L)'
;MAGGTYEPEIWIGDDEPIATFFLRLPETVGWPQGVPVRDLVKMGPELHRLLDTPSSGDALESGDAPGGKFENLTRAHVLASSILFHQVEIDLVAALGMDATMAAVEAGLPKSQESPSDVRGEEFAAVHPAGYSTVAEVAIPLQTLAAIRAADRLDDKFVMPDPEAAKELMEPAFDAAVRAVGSFQAAYHAATRRPLTLLTGALLPPLVPYVLRTHLQIAAKEPAEVCLFHANSNFVHASEAPTLEPEQVDAVFEAGRRDPALRMYLDLHQQGSAALFSRGNTREAIVMMAAASEALLNITLCHMRWEDGLTPEQSAGLWRQGLATRVKTQYANLLGGDWKTDGNGAVGRWADDVAAVRHRVVHGGYLPSVAEAEQSIESLERLLTFIGDRLVYGSNLRRYPRTASELLNESGLRRRGRYPKWLQELQVDPAEPLWHQSFSAWYAAHSRLLGDEARPRIPEELRSQLLCVHRSREDYIWVLRDPLTHQAAEAEVVTPPPNDDPVANFQRIQEAAEGGSDPRFPISVAYARSEEVVVTRLGPWVEEYHLCPLAGVMLDGSDVEAPWPIPPASRYR
;
A
#
# COMPACT_ATOMS: atom_id res chain seq x y z
N MET A 1 -25.12 42.32 -20.10
CA MET A 1 -24.10 43.01 -19.28
C MET A 1 -23.42 41.96 -18.42
N ALA A 2 -22.33 41.39 -18.92
CA ALA A 2 -21.49 40.47 -18.16
C ALA A 2 -20.70 41.33 -17.17
N GLY A 3 -20.95 41.16 -15.87
CA GLY A 3 -20.17 41.83 -14.83
C GLY A 3 -18.73 41.38 -14.95
N GLY A 4 -17.82 42.32 -15.27
CA GLY A 4 -16.40 42.05 -15.29
C GLY A 4 -15.98 41.51 -13.92
N THR A 5 -15.47 40.28 -13.90
CA THR A 5 -14.78 39.73 -12.74
C THR A 5 -13.54 40.59 -12.53
N TYR A 6 -13.62 41.53 -11.59
CA TYR A 6 -12.46 42.29 -11.14
C TYR A 6 -11.41 41.30 -10.64
N GLU A 7 -10.23 41.30 -11.25
CA GLU A 7 -9.09 40.56 -10.68
C GLU A 7 -8.75 41.18 -9.32
N PRO A 8 -8.49 40.37 -8.28
CA PRO A 8 -8.04 40.89 -6.99
C PRO A 8 -6.70 41.63 -7.17
N GLU A 9 -6.49 42.69 -6.40
CA GLU A 9 -5.17 43.32 -6.31
C GLU A 9 -4.18 42.30 -5.71
N ILE A 10 -3.11 42.01 -6.46
CA ILE A 10 -2.05 41.07 -6.09
C ILE A 10 -0.84 41.89 -5.64
N TRP A 11 -0.40 41.65 -4.40
CA TRP A 11 0.82 42.25 -3.87
C TRP A 11 2.04 41.36 -4.14
N ILE A 12 3.12 41.95 -4.65
CA ILE A 12 4.46 41.36 -4.84
C ILE A 12 5.47 42.49 -4.61
N GLY A 13 6.52 42.26 -3.82
CA GLY A 13 7.59 43.25 -3.66
C GLY A 13 8.42 43.40 -4.94
N ASP A 14 8.79 44.62 -5.34
CA ASP A 14 9.55 44.85 -6.58
C ASP A 14 10.91 44.11 -6.59
N ASP A 15 11.57 44.04 -5.44
CA ASP A 15 12.85 43.37 -5.22
C ASP A 15 12.70 41.96 -4.61
N GLU A 16 11.48 41.42 -4.54
CA GLU A 16 11.24 40.12 -3.94
C GLU A 16 11.92 39.01 -4.76
N PRO A 17 12.79 38.18 -4.14
CA PRO A 17 13.39 37.06 -4.83
C PRO A 17 12.36 35.94 -5.04
N ILE A 18 12.27 35.47 -6.29
CA ILE A 18 11.35 34.43 -6.75
C ILE A 18 12.16 33.23 -7.21
N ALA A 19 11.99 32.10 -6.52
CA ALA A 19 12.53 30.83 -6.95
C ALA A 19 11.56 30.18 -7.95
N THR A 20 12.04 29.86 -9.15
CA THR A 20 11.25 29.18 -10.19
C THR A 20 11.79 27.78 -10.43
N PHE A 21 11.03 26.75 -10.06
CA PHE A 21 11.40 25.35 -10.21
C PHE A 21 10.77 24.73 -11.46
N PHE A 22 11.47 23.81 -12.11
CA PHE A 22 10.97 23.10 -13.29
C PHE A 22 10.71 21.63 -12.94
N LEU A 23 9.46 21.32 -12.61
CA LEU A 23 9.04 20.04 -12.06
C LEU A 23 8.42 19.16 -13.15
N ARG A 24 9.10 18.07 -13.52
CA ARG A 24 8.54 17.07 -14.45
C ARG A 24 7.39 16.34 -13.78
N LEU A 25 6.25 16.25 -14.45
CA LEU A 25 5.10 15.48 -13.97
C LEU A 25 5.18 14.01 -14.40
N PRO A 26 4.69 13.05 -13.58
CA PRO A 26 4.65 11.64 -13.96
C PRO A 26 3.74 11.37 -15.17
N GLU A 27 2.60 12.06 -15.24
CA GLU A 27 1.66 12.00 -16.36
C GLU A 27 1.55 13.33 -17.11
N THR A 28 1.11 13.25 -18.37
CA THR A 28 0.81 14.43 -19.18
C THR A 28 -0.50 15.08 -18.76
N VAL A 29 -0.48 16.40 -18.64
CA VAL A 29 -1.66 17.22 -18.33
C VAL A 29 -2.02 18.07 -19.53
N GLY A 30 -3.29 18.02 -19.94
CA GLY A 30 -3.81 18.91 -20.98
C GLY A 30 -4.18 20.27 -20.38
N TRP A 31 -3.27 21.23 -20.46
CA TRP A 31 -3.51 22.61 -20.02
C TRP A 31 -3.19 23.61 -21.13
N PRO A 32 -3.97 24.69 -21.32
CA PRO A 32 -3.69 25.68 -22.36
C PRO A 32 -2.31 26.33 -22.19
N GLN A 33 -1.53 26.37 -23.27
CA GLN A 33 -0.18 26.94 -23.24
C GLN A 33 -0.21 28.44 -22.88
N GLY A 34 0.70 28.85 -21.99
CA GLY A 34 0.84 30.25 -21.58
C GLY A 34 -0.24 30.76 -20.63
N VAL A 35 -1.19 29.92 -20.21
CA VAL A 35 -2.20 30.29 -19.21
C VAL A 35 -1.70 29.90 -17.82
N PRO A 36 -1.37 30.86 -16.94
CA PRO A 36 -0.85 30.54 -15.61
C PRO A 36 -1.97 30.05 -14.68
N VAL A 37 -1.63 29.11 -13.80
CA VAL A 37 -2.42 28.77 -12.61
C VAL A 37 -1.84 29.54 -11.44
N ARG A 38 -2.64 30.43 -10.84
CA ARG A 38 -2.21 31.25 -9.70
C ARG A 38 -2.84 30.72 -8.43
N ASP A 39 -2.02 30.54 -7.39
CA ASP A 39 -2.48 30.31 -6.03
C ASP A 39 -2.39 31.62 -5.24
N LEU A 40 -3.53 32.06 -4.72
CA LEU A 40 -3.67 33.37 -4.07
C LEU A 40 -4.10 33.17 -2.62
N VAL A 41 -3.35 33.74 -1.70
CA VAL A 41 -3.67 33.70 -0.27
C VAL A 41 -4.28 35.03 0.13
N LYS A 42 -5.45 34.98 0.77
CA LYS A 42 -6.12 36.17 1.28
C LYS A 42 -5.27 36.81 2.38
N MET A 43 -5.02 38.11 2.28
CA MET A 43 -4.23 38.84 3.26
C MET A 43 -5.03 39.03 4.56
N GLY A 44 -4.67 38.28 5.61
CA GLY A 44 -5.19 38.48 6.96
C GLY A 44 -4.44 39.60 7.69
N PRO A 45 -4.94 40.07 8.86
CA PRO A 45 -4.29 41.14 9.64
C PRO A 45 -2.83 40.82 10.00
N GLU A 46 -2.55 39.56 10.35
CA GLU A 46 -1.20 39.11 10.72
C GLU A 46 -0.26 39.12 9.52
N LEU A 47 -0.67 38.53 8.40
CA LEU A 47 0.14 38.53 7.18
C LEU A 47 0.41 39.95 6.69
N HIS A 48 -0.60 40.83 6.75
CA HIS A 48 -0.42 42.24 6.40
C HIS A 48 0.62 42.92 7.31
N ARG A 49 0.51 42.75 8.63
CA ARG A 49 1.48 43.30 9.60
C ARG A 49 2.91 42.84 9.28
N LEU A 50 3.09 41.57 8.96
CA LEU A 50 4.42 41.01 8.64
C LEU A 50 4.98 41.57 7.33
N LEU A 51 4.15 41.74 6.31
CA LEU A 51 4.58 42.29 5.01
C LEU A 51 4.84 43.80 5.06
N ASP A 52 4.15 44.52 5.93
CA ASP A 52 4.36 45.96 6.17
C ASP A 52 5.59 46.24 7.06
N THR A 53 6.15 45.22 7.72
CA THR A 53 7.32 45.40 8.59
C THR A 53 8.56 45.59 7.71
N PRO A 54 9.26 46.74 7.78
CA PRO A 54 10.43 46.97 6.94
C PRO A 54 11.52 45.91 7.22
N SER A 55 12.08 45.35 6.15
CA SER A 55 13.20 44.42 6.18
C SER A 55 14.44 45.11 6.76
N SER A 56 14.65 44.94 8.07
CA SER A 56 15.85 45.28 8.84
C SER A 56 16.40 46.72 8.77
N GLY A 57 16.29 47.43 9.89
CA GLY A 57 17.38 48.25 10.43
C GLY A 57 17.49 49.71 9.97
N ASP A 58 17.05 50.04 8.76
CA ASP A 58 16.99 51.44 8.35
C ASP A 58 15.72 52.06 8.94
N ALA A 59 15.88 52.62 10.15
CA ALA A 59 15.01 53.67 10.64
C ALA A 59 15.17 54.89 9.71
N LEU A 60 14.63 54.78 8.49
CA LEU A 60 14.47 55.89 7.57
C LEU A 60 13.60 56.91 8.29
N GLU A 61 14.23 58.02 8.67
CA GLU A 61 13.55 59.22 9.12
C GLU A 61 12.38 59.48 8.18
N SER A 62 11.19 59.60 8.75
CA SER A 62 9.90 59.74 8.08
C SER A 62 9.89 60.96 7.16
N GLY A 63 10.45 60.82 5.96
CA GLY A 63 10.18 61.68 4.82
C GLY A 63 8.96 61.12 4.10
N ASP A 64 7.96 61.98 3.88
CA ASP A 64 6.68 61.69 3.25
C ASP A 64 6.81 60.87 1.94
N ALA A 65 6.94 59.55 2.04
CA ALA A 65 6.71 58.66 0.92
C ALA A 65 5.21 58.71 0.62
N PRO A 66 4.80 58.78 -0.66
CA PRO A 66 3.40 58.92 -1.04
C PRO A 66 2.63 57.70 -0.54
N GLY A 67 1.88 57.90 0.55
CA GLY A 67 0.99 56.93 1.13
C GLY A 67 -0.10 56.56 0.14
N GLY A 68 0.19 55.55 -0.68
CA GLY A 68 -0.83 54.74 -1.33
C GLY A 68 -1.59 54.01 -0.22
N LYS A 69 -2.61 54.67 0.33
CA LYS A 69 -3.56 54.03 1.24
C LYS A 69 -4.20 52.88 0.48
N PHE A 70 -3.87 51.65 0.86
CA PHE A 70 -4.68 50.49 0.51
C PHE A 70 -6.04 50.64 1.22
N GLU A 71 -6.95 51.43 0.63
CA GLU A 71 -8.26 51.72 1.22
C GLU A 71 -9.18 50.49 1.31
N ASN A 72 -8.74 49.31 0.83
CA ASN A 72 -9.55 48.10 0.90
C ASN A 72 -8.78 46.78 1.11
N LEU A 73 -8.03 46.70 2.22
CA LEU A 73 -7.33 45.48 2.68
C LEU A 73 -8.22 44.22 2.75
N THR A 74 -9.56 44.37 2.85
CA THR A 74 -10.48 43.23 2.90
C THR A 74 -10.47 42.36 1.63
N ARG A 75 -9.92 42.88 0.52
CA ARG A 75 -9.84 42.20 -0.78
C ARG A 75 -8.41 41.88 -1.25
N ALA A 76 -7.39 42.32 -0.52
CA ALA A 76 -6.00 42.10 -0.93
C ALA A 76 -5.63 40.61 -0.85
N HIS A 77 -4.95 40.13 -1.88
CA HIS A 77 -4.37 38.78 -1.90
C HIS A 77 -2.87 38.89 -2.19
N VAL A 78 -2.12 37.92 -1.67
CA VAL A 78 -0.72 37.74 -2.05
C VAL A 78 -0.59 36.53 -2.97
N LEU A 79 0.36 36.60 -3.90
CA LEU A 79 0.68 35.47 -4.75
C LEU A 79 1.49 34.45 -3.94
N ALA A 80 0.91 33.29 -3.65
CA ALA A 80 1.65 32.22 -2.96
C ALA A 80 2.46 31.38 -3.93
N SER A 81 1.90 31.12 -5.12
CA SER A 81 2.62 30.47 -6.22
C SER A 81 1.99 30.77 -7.58
N SER A 82 2.77 30.64 -8.64
CA SER A 82 2.28 30.65 -10.03
C SER A 82 2.87 29.47 -10.79
N ILE A 83 2.02 28.77 -11.55
CA ILE A 83 2.41 27.59 -12.33
C ILE A 83 2.16 27.85 -13.81
N LEU A 84 3.17 27.61 -14.65
CA LEU A 84 3.05 27.50 -16.10
C LEU A 84 3.36 26.07 -16.52
N PHE A 85 2.59 25.53 -17.46
CA PHE A 85 2.81 24.16 -17.96
C PHE A 85 3.42 24.18 -19.35
N HIS A 86 4.52 23.46 -19.50
CA HIS A 86 5.23 23.25 -20.76
C HIS A 86 4.98 21.82 -21.24
N GLN A 87 4.68 21.66 -22.53
CA GLN A 87 4.68 20.35 -23.19
C GLN A 87 5.99 20.22 -23.94
N VAL A 88 6.82 19.27 -23.50
CA VAL A 88 8.16 19.05 -24.02
C VAL A 88 8.20 17.70 -24.72
N GLU A 89 8.70 17.67 -25.94
CA GLU A 89 8.96 16.42 -26.65
C GLU A 89 10.15 15.71 -26.02
N ILE A 90 10.00 14.44 -25.69
CA ILE A 90 11.04 13.64 -25.01
C ILE A 90 11.29 12.34 -25.76
N ASP A 91 12.55 11.90 -25.75
CA ASP A 91 12.89 10.52 -26.07
C ASP A 91 12.49 9.62 -24.89
N LEU A 92 11.54 8.71 -25.13
CA LEU A 92 11.07 7.77 -24.12
C LEU A 92 12.18 6.83 -23.62
N VAL A 93 13.26 6.65 -24.38
CA VAL A 93 14.38 5.76 -24.03
C VAL A 93 15.37 6.44 -23.08
N ALA A 94 15.54 7.76 -23.17
CA ALA A 94 16.53 8.53 -22.39
C ALA A 94 16.02 9.00 -21.01
N ALA A 95 14.94 8.42 -20.49
CA ALA A 95 14.05 9.00 -19.48
C ALA A 95 14.58 9.14 -18.04
N LEU A 96 15.73 9.78 -17.82
CA LEU A 96 16.12 10.35 -16.52
C LEU A 96 15.32 11.63 -16.18
N GLY A 97 14.51 12.14 -17.12
CA GLY A 97 13.62 13.28 -16.93
C GLY A 97 14.31 14.65 -16.91
N MET A 98 15.63 14.71 -16.80
CA MET A 98 16.42 15.94 -16.78
C MET A 98 16.41 16.68 -18.13
N ASP A 99 16.44 15.96 -19.25
CA ASP A 99 16.38 16.58 -20.58
C ASP A 99 15.07 17.35 -20.77
N ALA A 100 13.96 16.79 -20.27
CA ALA A 100 12.65 17.42 -20.33
C ALA A 100 12.62 18.72 -19.52
N THR A 101 13.19 18.71 -18.30
CA THR A 101 13.22 19.90 -17.45
C THR A 101 14.16 20.97 -18.00
N MET A 102 15.32 20.59 -18.56
CA MET A 102 16.24 21.54 -19.20
C MET A 102 15.64 22.17 -20.47
N ALA A 103 14.94 21.39 -21.30
CA ALA A 103 14.23 21.96 -22.45
C ALA A 103 13.09 22.91 -22.01
N ALA A 104 12.42 22.63 -20.89
CA ALA A 104 11.45 23.57 -20.32
C ALA A 104 12.14 24.85 -19.77
N VAL A 105 13.33 24.73 -19.17
CA VAL A 105 14.15 25.87 -18.75
C VAL A 105 14.49 26.76 -19.95
N GLU A 106 14.95 26.17 -21.06
CA GLU A 106 15.25 26.91 -22.31
C GLU A 106 14.01 27.60 -22.90
N ALA A 107 12.83 27.00 -22.76
CA ALA A 107 11.57 27.58 -23.22
C ALA A 107 11.07 28.71 -22.31
N GLY A 108 11.31 28.61 -21.00
CA GLY A 108 10.90 29.61 -20.00
C GLY A 108 11.87 30.78 -19.85
N LEU A 109 13.13 30.62 -20.27
CA LEU A 109 14.15 31.67 -20.20
C LEU A 109 14.30 32.42 -21.54
N PRO A 110 14.51 33.75 -21.50
CA PRO A 110 14.84 34.51 -22.68
C PRO A 110 16.20 34.07 -23.22
N LYS A 111 16.25 33.71 -24.52
CA LYS A 111 17.49 33.32 -25.19
C LYS A 111 18.48 34.49 -25.11
N SER A 112 19.66 34.26 -24.52
CA SER A 112 20.78 35.18 -24.72
C SER A 112 21.05 35.24 -26.23
N GLN A 113 21.24 36.45 -26.76
CA GLN A 113 21.38 36.69 -28.22
C GLN A 113 22.63 36.04 -28.86
N GLU A 114 23.38 35.21 -28.13
CA GLU A 114 24.59 34.54 -28.59
C GLU A 114 24.53 33.04 -28.28
N SER A 115 23.64 32.30 -28.94
CA SER A 115 23.85 30.85 -29.08
C SER A 115 24.60 30.59 -30.39
N PRO A 116 25.80 29.97 -30.34
CA PRO A 116 26.53 29.59 -31.53
C PRO A 116 25.65 28.67 -32.39
N SER A 117 25.52 29.05 -33.65
CA SER A 117 24.73 28.41 -34.69
C SER A 117 24.80 26.87 -34.69
N ASP A 118 23.62 26.25 -34.65
CA ASP A 118 23.23 25.00 -35.31
C ASP A 118 24.35 24.21 -36.01
N VAL A 119 25.05 23.36 -35.25
CA VAL A 119 25.74 22.19 -35.79
C VAL A 119 25.11 20.95 -35.16
N ARG A 120 23.84 20.69 -35.48
CA ARG A 120 23.27 19.35 -35.30
C ARG A 120 23.42 18.60 -36.61
N GLY A 121 24.45 17.76 -36.67
CA GLY A 121 24.70 16.84 -37.78
C GLY A 121 23.56 15.85 -37.95
N GLU A 122 23.19 15.59 -39.20
CA GLU A 122 22.07 14.74 -39.66
C GLU A 122 22.26 13.23 -39.44
N GLU A 123 23.17 12.78 -38.57
CA GLU A 123 23.47 11.35 -38.45
C GLU A 123 22.77 10.68 -37.26
N PHE A 124 22.04 9.61 -37.59
CA PHE A 124 21.23 8.70 -36.74
C PHE A 124 19.77 9.08 -36.50
N ALA A 125 18.99 9.17 -37.59
CA ALA A 125 17.53 9.02 -37.55
C ALA A 125 17.12 7.56 -37.28
N ALA A 126 17.41 7.05 -36.08
CA ALA A 126 16.62 5.96 -35.54
C ALA A 126 15.26 6.57 -35.14
N VAL A 127 14.16 6.02 -35.65
CA VAL A 127 12.80 6.45 -35.32
C VAL A 127 12.52 6.03 -33.87
N HIS A 128 12.97 6.83 -32.92
CA HIS A 128 12.58 6.69 -31.53
C HIS A 128 11.12 7.14 -31.40
N PRO A 129 10.26 6.40 -30.69
CA PRO A 129 8.89 6.84 -30.45
C PRO A 129 8.92 8.14 -29.64
N ALA A 130 8.58 9.25 -30.28
CA ALA A 130 8.49 10.55 -29.63
C ALA A 130 7.29 10.58 -28.67
N GLY A 131 7.55 10.89 -27.41
CA GLY A 131 6.53 11.14 -26.39
C GLY A 131 6.49 12.62 -26.01
N TYR A 132 5.43 13.04 -25.35
CA TYR A 132 5.37 14.35 -24.68
C TYR A 132 5.46 14.16 -23.16
N SER A 133 6.17 15.05 -22.50
CA SER A 133 6.21 15.18 -21.05
C SER A 133 5.69 16.57 -20.66
N THR A 134 4.90 16.63 -19.59
CA THR A 134 4.50 17.91 -19.01
C THR A 134 5.53 18.33 -17.96
N VAL A 135 6.01 19.56 -18.04
CA VAL A 135 6.87 20.18 -17.02
C VAL A 135 6.14 21.39 -16.45
N ALA A 136 6.02 21.45 -15.13
CA ALA A 136 5.47 22.58 -14.40
C ALA A 136 6.61 23.55 -14.03
N GLU A 137 6.59 24.75 -14.60
CA GLU A 137 7.38 25.89 -14.15
C GLU A 137 6.64 26.55 -12.99
N VAL A 138 7.18 26.43 -11.79
CA VAL A 138 6.52 26.87 -10.54
C VAL A 138 7.33 27.98 -9.89
N ALA A 139 6.78 29.19 -9.89
CA ALA A 139 7.36 30.37 -9.27
C ALA A 139 6.85 30.54 -7.83
N ILE A 140 7.78 30.67 -6.89
CA ILE A 140 7.55 30.83 -5.44
C ILE A 140 8.22 32.12 -4.96
N PRO A 141 7.46 33.15 -4.57
CA PRO A 141 8.01 34.36 -3.96
C PRO A 141 8.51 34.05 -2.53
N LEU A 142 9.82 34.15 -2.31
CA LEU A 142 10.47 33.55 -1.13
C LEU A 142 10.15 34.32 0.15
N GLN A 143 10.11 35.64 0.06
CA GLN A 143 9.75 36.50 1.17
C GLN A 143 8.28 36.26 1.56
N THR A 144 7.35 36.35 0.61
CA THR A 144 5.93 36.09 0.83
C THR A 144 5.71 34.70 1.44
N LEU A 145 6.42 33.67 0.97
CA LEU A 145 6.37 32.34 1.57
C LEU A 145 6.78 32.35 3.06
N ALA A 146 7.87 33.02 3.40
CA ALA A 146 8.34 33.12 4.79
C ALA A 146 7.32 33.86 5.68
N ALA A 147 6.72 34.94 5.18
CA ALA A 147 5.68 35.69 5.88
C ALA A 147 4.40 34.87 6.07
N ILE A 148 3.95 34.13 5.05
CA ILE A 148 2.80 33.21 5.16
C ILE A 148 3.05 32.18 6.27
N ARG A 149 4.23 31.55 6.28
CA ARG A 149 4.57 30.54 7.29
C ARG A 149 4.67 31.12 8.70
N ALA A 150 5.16 32.34 8.84
CA ALA A 150 5.22 33.04 10.13
C ALA A 150 3.82 33.42 10.63
N ALA A 151 2.93 33.89 9.74
CA ALA A 151 1.55 34.18 10.05
C ALA A 151 0.78 32.93 10.52
N ASP A 152 0.95 31.80 9.83
CA ASP A 152 0.32 30.52 10.19
C ASP A 152 0.77 30.00 11.57
N ARG A 153 1.99 30.35 11.98
CA ARG A 153 2.56 29.98 13.29
C ARG A 153 2.28 30.99 14.40
N LEU A 154 1.71 32.14 14.07
CA LEU A 154 1.55 33.29 14.97
C LEU A 154 2.90 33.73 15.58
N ASP A 155 3.94 33.80 14.76
CA ASP A 155 5.27 34.21 15.21
C ASP A 155 5.41 35.74 15.26
N ASP A 156 5.24 36.31 16.44
CA ASP A 156 5.34 37.76 16.69
C ASP A 156 6.76 38.34 16.51
N LYS A 157 7.79 37.51 16.38
CA LYS A 157 9.20 37.95 16.27
C LYS A 157 9.79 37.75 14.88
N PHE A 158 8.96 37.43 13.89
CA PHE A 158 9.43 37.22 12.54
C PHE A 158 10.05 38.50 11.96
N VAL A 159 11.26 38.36 11.41
CA VAL A 159 11.95 39.40 10.66
C VAL A 159 12.03 38.93 9.22
N MET A 160 11.66 39.82 8.30
CA MET A 160 11.72 39.54 6.87
C MET A 160 13.17 39.18 6.49
N PRO A 161 13.42 38.00 5.91
CA PRO A 161 14.75 37.65 5.45
C PRO A 161 15.21 38.63 4.36
N ASP A 162 16.45 39.09 4.50
CA ASP A 162 17.19 39.82 3.48
C ASP A 162 17.15 38.99 2.17
N PRO A 163 16.95 39.61 0.99
CA PRO A 163 17.14 38.95 -0.30
C PRO A 163 18.40 38.09 -0.40
N GLU A 164 19.51 38.47 0.24
CA GLU A 164 20.75 37.67 0.26
C GLU A 164 20.61 36.36 1.06
N ALA A 165 19.73 36.34 2.07
CA ALA A 165 19.41 35.14 2.86
C ALA A 165 18.39 34.21 2.17
N ALA A 166 17.88 34.58 1.00
CA ALA A 166 16.86 33.83 0.27
C ALA A 166 17.25 32.37 -0.04
N LYS A 167 18.56 32.07 -0.10
CA LYS A 167 19.05 30.69 -0.30
C LYS A 167 18.64 29.73 0.84
N GLU A 168 18.49 30.23 2.06
CA GLU A 168 18.04 29.42 3.20
C GLU A 168 16.57 29.00 3.09
N LEU A 169 15.80 29.68 2.22
CA LEU A 169 14.39 29.40 1.96
C LEU A 169 14.16 28.41 0.82
N MET A 170 15.21 27.93 0.16
CA MET A 170 15.10 27.10 -1.04
C MET A 170 14.41 25.76 -0.79
N GLU A 171 14.72 25.08 0.32
CA GLU A 171 14.06 23.83 0.69
C GLU A 171 12.55 24.06 1.00
N PRO A 172 12.16 25.01 1.86
CA PRO A 172 10.76 25.40 2.00
C PRO A 172 10.04 25.79 0.71
N ALA A 173 10.74 26.46 -0.20
CA ALA A 173 10.18 26.90 -1.47
C ALA A 173 9.96 25.73 -2.43
N PHE A 174 10.90 24.80 -2.49
CA PHE A 174 10.75 23.56 -3.24
C PHE A 174 9.55 22.75 -2.74
N ASP A 175 9.43 22.60 -1.42
CA ASP A 175 8.28 21.97 -0.77
C ASP A 175 6.95 22.67 -1.12
N ALA A 176 6.94 24.00 -1.15
CA ALA A 176 5.78 24.78 -1.55
C ALA A 176 5.44 24.57 -3.03
N ALA A 177 6.44 24.50 -3.91
CA ALA A 177 6.25 24.24 -5.33
C ALA A 177 5.64 22.86 -5.60
N VAL A 178 6.13 21.81 -4.94
CA VAL A 178 5.56 20.46 -5.03
C VAL A 178 4.10 20.45 -4.54
N ARG A 179 3.79 21.12 -3.41
CA ARG A 179 2.42 21.24 -2.91
C ARG A 179 1.49 22.00 -3.85
N ALA A 180 1.97 23.06 -4.49
CA ALA A 180 1.20 23.83 -5.45
C ALA A 180 0.80 22.97 -6.66
N VAL A 181 1.75 22.20 -7.21
CA VAL A 181 1.47 21.25 -8.28
C VAL A 181 0.51 20.16 -7.84
N GLY A 182 0.71 19.56 -6.66
CA GLY A 182 -0.21 18.55 -6.14
C GLY A 182 -1.64 19.06 -5.95
N SER A 183 -1.79 20.31 -5.49
CA SER A 183 -3.09 20.97 -5.34
C SER A 183 -3.76 21.19 -6.70
N PHE A 184 -3.00 21.64 -7.70
CA PHE A 184 -3.49 21.73 -9.07
C PHE A 184 -3.90 20.36 -9.62
N GLN A 185 -3.09 19.31 -9.45
CA GLN A 185 -3.41 17.96 -9.93
C GLN A 185 -4.69 17.43 -9.30
N ALA A 186 -4.92 17.69 -8.00
CA ALA A 186 -6.16 17.34 -7.32
C ALA A 186 -7.37 18.09 -7.91
N ALA A 187 -7.24 19.39 -8.18
CA ALA A 187 -8.30 20.19 -8.81
C ALA A 187 -8.57 19.73 -10.26
N TYR A 188 -7.52 19.43 -11.03
CA TYR A 188 -7.61 18.91 -12.38
C TYR A 188 -8.30 17.54 -12.39
N HIS A 189 -7.96 16.64 -11.46
CA HIS A 189 -8.66 15.37 -11.29
C HIS A 189 -10.14 15.57 -10.93
N ALA A 190 -10.44 16.48 -10.00
CA ALA A 190 -11.82 16.77 -9.61
C ALA A 190 -12.68 17.24 -10.81
N ALA A 191 -12.10 18.05 -11.70
CA ALA A 191 -12.78 18.57 -12.89
C ALA A 191 -12.87 17.53 -14.03
N THR A 192 -11.82 16.76 -14.28
CA THR A 192 -11.71 15.90 -15.48
C THR A 192 -11.94 14.42 -15.22
N ARG A 193 -11.86 13.99 -13.95
CA ARG A 193 -11.83 12.59 -13.50
C ARG A 193 -10.72 11.75 -14.12
N ARG A 194 -9.71 12.37 -14.75
CA ARG A 194 -8.54 11.65 -15.25
C ARG A 194 -7.66 11.25 -14.07
N PRO A 195 -7.25 9.98 -13.95
CA PRO A 195 -6.33 9.58 -12.89
C PRO A 195 -5.00 10.29 -13.09
N LEU A 196 -4.47 10.87 -12.01
CA LEU A 196 -3.16 11.51 -11.97
C LEU A 196 -2.44 11.06 -10.70
N THR A 197 -1.14 10.80 -10.80
CA THR A 197 -0.29 10.61 -9.64
C THR A 197 0.04 11.96 -9.04
N LEU A 198 -0.27 12.15 -7.76
CA LEU A 198 0.10 13.37 -7.06
C LEU A 198 1.62 13.47 -6.99
N LEU A 199 2.16 14.59 -7.44
CA LEU A 199 3.59 14.85 -7.44
C LEU A 199 4.10 14.88 -6.00
N THR A 200 5.19 14.17 -5.77
CA THR A 200 5.95 14.17 -4.51
C THR A 200 7.42 14.43 -4.83
N GLY A 201 8.19 14.85 -3.82
CA GLY A 201 9.64 15.01 -3.97
C GLY A 201 10.32 13.73 -4.45
N ALA A 202 9.82 12.56 -4.04
CA ALA A 202 10.37 11.25 -4.40
C ALA A 202 10.15 10.85 -5.87
N LEU A 203 9.15 11.43 -6.54
CA LEU A 203 8.84 11.17 -7.97
C LEU A 203 9.63 12.07 -8.92
N LEU A 204 10.30 13.10 -8.40
CA LEU A 204 11.11 14.01 -9.19
C LEU A 204 12.50 13.40 -9.48
N PRO A 205 13.20 13.85 -10.54
CA PRO A 205 14.61 13.55 -10.70
C PRO A 205 15.42 13.99 -9.48
N PRO A 206 16.55 13.33 -9.15
CA PRO A 206 17.38 13.70 -8.01
C PRO A 206 17.84 15.16 -8.04
N LEU A 207 18.02 15.71 -9.24
CA LEU A 207 18.36 17.11 -9.47
C LEU A 207 17.22 17.81 -10.23
N VAL A 208 16.68 18.87 -9.64
CA VAL A 208 15.64 19.71 -10.21
C VAL A 208 16.25 21.06 -10.56
N PRO A 209 16.20 21.51 -11.82
CA PRO A 209 16.68 22.84 -12.16
C PRO A 209 15.76 23.90 -11.60
N TYR A 210 16.36 25.00 -11.16
CA TYR A 210 15.64 26.19 -10.73
C TYR A 210 16.40 27.45 -11.13
N VAL A 211 15.68 28.58 -11.17
CA VAL A 211 16.27 29.91 -11.35
C VAL A 211 15.82 30.83 -10.23
N LEU A 212 16.68 31.78 -9.85
CA LEU A 212 16.36 32.83 -8.88
C LEU A 212 16.35 34.18 -9.61
N ARG A 213 15.22 34.90 -9.53
CA ARG A 213 15.04 36.22 -10.17
C ARG A 213 14.15 37.10 -9.32
N THR A 214 14.21 38.41 -9.49
CA THR A 214 13.18 39.33 -8.98
C THR A 214 12.05 39.50 -9.99
N HIS A 215 10.92 40.06 -9.55
CA HIS A 215 9.79 40.38 -10.43
C HIS A 215 10.22 41.31 -11.60
N LEU A 216 11.05 42.31 -11.30
CA LEU A 216 11.59 43.24 -12.30
C LEU A 216 12.43 42.52 -13.36
N GLN A 217 13.30 41.59 -12.95
CA GLN A 217 14.15 40.82 -13.86
C GLN A 217 13.32 39.90 -14.77
N ILE A 218 12.24 39.29 -14.24
CA ILE A 218 11.30 38.49 -15.04
C ILE A 218 10.61 39.38 -16.08
N ALA A 219 10.11 40.55 -15.69
CA ALA A 219 9.45 41.49 -16.58
C ALA A 219 10.38 42.04 -17.67
N ALA A 220 11.63 42.33 -17.31
CA ALA A 220 12.68 42.80 -18.21
C ALA A 220 13.26 41.68 -19.11
N LYS A 221 12.89 40.42 -18.86
CA LYS A 221 13.43 39.24 -19.56
C LYS A 221 14.96 39.19 -19.48
N GLU A 222 15.50 39.44 -18.29
CA GLU A 222 16.93 39.31 -18.06
C GLU A 222 17.35 37.82 -18.08
N PRO A 223 18.56 37.52 -18.58
CA PRO A 223 19.13 36.18 -18.48
C PRO A 223 19.32 35.82 -17.00
N ALA A 224 19.06 34.56 -16.64
CA ALA A 224 19.23 34.06 -15.29
C ALA A 224 20.16 32.84 -15.27
N GLU A 225 20.92 32.71 -14.19
CA GLU A 225 21.72 31.53 -13.92
C GLU A 225 20.80 30.36 -13.55
N VAL A 226 21.03 29.20 -14.18
CA VAL A 226 20.32 27.96 -13.87
C VAL A 226 21.09 27.23 -12.78
N CYS A 227 20.42 27.02 -11.64
CA CYS A 227 20.94 26.27 -10.52
C CYS A 227 20.29 24.87 -10.47
N LEU A 228 20.91 23.95 -9.73
CA LEU A 228 20.37 22.61 -9.50
C LEU A 228 20.04 22.42 -8.02
N PHE A 229 18.82 21.97 -7.74
CA PHE A 229 18.34 21.64 -6.40
C PHE A 229 18.32 20.11 -6.23
N HIS A 230 18.90 19.60 -5.14
CA HIS A 230 18.89 18.17 -4.84
C HIS A 230 17.55 17.80 -4.18
N ALA A 231 16.62 17.28 -5.00
CA ALA A 231 15.24 17.01 -4.60
C ALA A 231 15.07 15.74 -3.76
N ASN A 232 15.82 14.70 -4.10
CA ASN A 232 15.80 13.41 -3.40
C ASN A 232 17.06 12.61 -3.71
N SER A 233 17.34 11.60 -2.89
CA SER A 233 18.40 10.61 -3.12
C SER A 233 17.87 9.28 -3.68
N ASN A 234 16.68 9.30 -4.30
CA ASN A 234 16.07 8.10 -4.85
C ASN A 234 16.65 7.80 -6.23
N PHE A 235 17.79 7.12 -6.23
CA PHE A 235 18.39 6.57 -7.45
C PHE A 235 17.80 5.21 -7.84
N VAL A 236 16.69 4.78 -7.21
CA VAL A 236 16.09 3.45 -7.40
C VAL A 236 15.76 3.18 -8.88
N HIS A 237 15.36 4.22 -9.63
CA HIS A 237 15.05 4.10 -11.06
C HIS A 237 16.28 4.22 -11.98
N ALA A 238 17.42 4.68 -11.45
CA ALA A 238 18.66 4.85 -12.19
C ALA A 238 19.69 3.75 -11.89
N SER A 239 19.53 3.02 -10.79
CA SER A 239 20.40 1.88 -10.46
C SER A 239 19.97 0.66 -11.27
N GLU A 240 20.95 -0.03 -11.87
CA GLU A 240 20.72 -1.40 -12.31
C GLU A 240 20.26 -2.25 -11.12
N ALA A 241 19.27 -3.12 -11.36
CA ALA A 241 18.83 -4.06 -10.34
C ALA A 241 20.03 -4.97 -9.99
N PRO A 242 20.35 -5.16 -8.70
CA PRO A 242 21.48 -6.00 -8.33
C PRO A 242 21.23 -7.43 -8.80
N THR A 243 22.25 -8.03 -9.42
CA THR A 243 22.23 -9.47 -9.70
C THR A 243 22.20 -10.22 -8.37
N LEU A 244 21.25 -11.15 -8.23
CA LEU A 244 21.12 -11.95 -7.01
C LEU A 244 22.25 -12.98 -6.93
N GLU A 245 22.87 -13.08 -5.76
CA GLU A 245 23.79 -14.17 -5.43
C GLU A 245 23.05 -15.52 -5.36
N PRO A 246 23.70 -16.68 -5.59
CA PRO A 246 23.03 -17.99 -5.56
C PRO A 246 22.22 -18.25 -4.28
N GLU A 247 22.73 -17.85 -3.11
CA GLU A 247 22.02 -17.97 -1.83
C GLU A 247 20.73 -17.13 -1.79
N GLN A 248 20.73 -15.97 -2.45
CA GLN A 248 19.55 -15.11 -2.56
C GLN A 248 18.55 -15.69 -3.55
N VAL A 249 19.02 -16.33 -4.62
CA VAL A 249 18.16 -17.07 -5.56
C VAL A 249 17.43 -18.20 -4.85
N ASP A 250 18.13 -19.00 -4.06
CA ASP A 250 17.52 -20.06 -3.24
C ASP A 250 16.51 -19.48 -2.24
N ALA A 251 16.86 -18.37 -1.57
CA ALA A 251 15.95 -17.68 -0.66
C ALA A 251 14.67 -17.18 -1.36
N VAL A 252 14.76 -16.72 -2.62
CA VAL A 252 13.60 -16.34 -3.42
C VAL A 252 12.72 -17.55 -3.74
N PHE A 253 13.30 -18.68 -4.13
CA PHE A 253 12.53 -19.90 -4.39
C PHE A 253 11.87 -20.45 -3.13
N GLU A 254 12.56 -20.43 -1.98
CA GLU A 254 11.98 -20.81 -0.69
C GLU A 254 10.88 -19.83 -0.26
N ALA A 255 11.06 -18.53 -0.47
CA ALA A 255 10.01 -17.54 -0.21
C ALA A 255 8.78 -17.74 -1.11
N GLY A 256 9.00 -18.13 -2.38
CA GLY A 256 7.93 -18.43 -3.34
C GLY A 256 7.10 -19.67 -3.00
N ARG A 257 7.65 -20.62 -2.22
CA ARG A 257 6.96 -21.84 -1.76
C ARG A 257 6.15 -21.67 -0.48
N ARG A 258 6.18 -20.49 0.15
CA ARG A 258 5.48 -20.22 1.42
C ARG A 258 3.97 -20.16 1.25
N ASP A 259 3.30 -20.30 2.40
CA ASP A 259 1.87 -20.11 2.52
C ASP A 259 1.39 -18.76 1.93
N PRO A 260 0.50 -18.79 0.91
CA PRO A 260 -0.07 -17.59 0.31
C PRO A 260 -0.80 -16.66 1.30
N ALA A 261 -1.43 -17.21 2.34
CA ALA A 261 -2.08 -16.43 3.38
C ALA A 261 -1.03 -15.61 4.15
N LEU A 262 0.06 -16.23 4.62
CA LEU A 262 1.14 -15.51 5.30
C LEU A 262 1.85 -14.50 4.39
N ARG A 263 1.85 -14.71 3.08
CA ARG A 263 2.38 -13.73 2.13
C ARG A 263 1.58 -12.42 2.08
N MET A 264 0.31 -12.42 2.45
CA MET A 264 -0.54 -11.22 2.39
C MET A 264 0.05 -10.03 3.18
N TYR A 265 0.61 -10.25 4.37
CA TYR A 265 1.23 -9.14 5.12
C TYR A 265 2.53 -8.66 4.46
N LEU A 266 3.29 -9.56 3.82
CA LEU A 266 4.52 -9.20 3.10
C LEU A 266 4.22 -8.40 1.84
N ASP A 267 3.20 -8.78 1.07
CA ASP A 267 2.78 -8.05 -0.12
C ASP A 267 2.31 -6.64 0.25
N LEU A 268 1.51 -6.49 1.33
CA LEU A 268 1.08 -5.19 1.84
C LEU A 268 2.25 -4.37 2.37
N HIS A 269 3.18 -4.99 3.09
CA HIS A 269 4.41 -4.33 3.54
C HIS A 269 5.22 -3.82 2.35
N GLN A 270 5.47 -4.67 1.34
CA GLN A 270 6.20 -4.29 0.13
C GLN A 270 5.49 -3.13 -0.60
N GLN A 271 4.17 -3.18 -0.74
CA GLN A 271 3.40 -2.09 -1.35
C GLN A 271 3.53 -0.79 -0.57
N GLY A 272 3.46 -0.83 0.76
CA GLY A 272 3.64 0.36 1.60
C GLY A 272 5.06 0.91 1.56
N SER A 273 6.08 0.04 1.54
CA SER A 273 7.48 0.46 1.36
C SER A 273 7.70 1.12 0.00
N ALA A 274 7.17 0.54 -1.08
CA ALA A 274 7.24 1.14 -2.42
C ALA A 274 6.47 2.48 -2.48
N ALA A 275 5.32 2.57 -1.82
CA ALA A 275 4.56 3.82 -1.72
C ALA A 275 5.40 4.92 -1.05
N LEU A 276 6.08 4.61 0.05
CA LEU A 276 6.93 5.57 0.74
C LEU A 276 8.21 5.90 -0.03
N PHE A 277 9.07 4.90 -0.26
CA PHE A 277 10.43 5.13 -0.72
C PHE A 277 10.52 5.37 -2.22
N SER A 278 9.62 4.80 -3.04
CA SER A 278 9.64 5.02 -4.49
C SER A 278 8.69 6.13 -4.93
N ARG A 279 7.54 6.28 -4.27
CA ARG A 279 6.49 7.25 -4.68
C ARG A 279 6.32 8.44 -3.75
N GLY A 280 6.91 8.45 -2.55
CA GLY A 280 6.72 9.50 -1.56
C GLY A 280 5.27 9.62 -1.05
N ASN A 281 4.44 8.61 -1.26
CA ASN A 281 3.03 8.60 -0.88
C ASN A 281 2.86 8.09 0.55
N THR A 282 2.97 9.00 1.52
CA THR A 282 2.88 8.69 2.95
C THR A 282 1.51 8.15 3.37
N ARG A 283 0.41 8.65 2.77
CA ARG A 283 -0.95 8.16 3.09
C ARG A 283 -1.12 6.70 2.71
N GLU A 284 -0.74 6.34 1.49
CA GLU A 284 -0.80 4.96 1.01
C GLU A 284 0.13 4.07 1.85
N ALA A 285 1.35 4.51 2.15
CA ALA A 285 2.27 3.78 3.01
C ALA A 285 1.65 3.44 4.37
N ILE A 286 1.08 4.43 5.09
CA ILE A 286 0.41 4.21 6.38
C ILE A 286 -0.74 3.20 6.26
N VAL A 287 -1.60 3.36 5.24
CA VAL A 287 -2.76 2.47 5.06
C VAL A 287 -2.30 1.04 4.80
N MET A 288 -1.27 0.85 3.97
CA MET A 288 -0.71 -0.46 3.67
C MET A 288 0.01 -1.07 4.89
N MET A 289 0.72 -0.28 5.70
CA MET A 289 1.35 -0.77 6.94
C MET A 289 0.32 -1.17 8.00
N ALA A 290 -0.78 -0.42 8.11
CA ALA A 290 -1.90 -0.80 8.97
C ALA A 290 -2.57 -2.10 8.50
N ALA A 291 -2.82 -2.24 7.20
CA ALA A 291 -3.37 -3.46 6.61
C ALA A 291 -2.42 -4.65 6.77
N ALA A 292 -1.11 -4.45 6.59
CA ALA A 292 -0.08 -5.45 6.80
C ALA A 292 -0.06 -5.91 8.27
N SER A 293 -0.15 -4.97 9.22
CA SER A 293 -0.22 -5.29 10.65
C SER A 293 -1.47 -6.11 10.99
N GLU A 294 -2.63 -5.74 10.44
CA GLU A 294 -3.88 -6.47 10.63
C GLU A 294 -3.81 -7.87 10.03
N ALA A 295 -3.27 -8.00 8.82
CA ALA A 295 -3.02 -9.28 8.16
C ALA A 295 -2.10 -10.16 9.02
N LEU A 296 -0.93 -9.64 9.42
CA LEU A 296 0.05 -10.34 10.25
C LEU A 296 -0.60 -10.87 11.54
N LEU A 297 -1.32 -10.01 12.25
CA LEU A 297 -2.03 -10.40 13.47
C LEU A 297 -3.06 -11.49 13.13
N ASN A 298 -4.06 -11.20 12.31
CA ASN A 298 -5.16 -12.11 12.03
C ASN A 298 -4.66 -13.49 11.56
N ILE A 299 -3.72 -13.53 10.62
CA ILE A 299 -3.19 -14.79 10.09
C ILE A 299 -2.42 -15.55 11.16
N THR A 300 -1.57 -14.89 11.96
CA THR A 300 -0.85 -15.56 13.06
C THR A 300 -1.83 -16.18 14.06
N LEU A 301 -2.89 -15.46 14.43
CA LEU A 301 -3.92 -15.97 15.34
C LEU A 301 -4.67 -17.16 14.75
N CYS A 302 -5.02 -17.09 13.47
CA CYS A 302 -5.62 -18.20 12.73
C CYS A 302 -4.71 -19.42 12.72
N HIS A 303 -3.42 -19.24 12.46
CA HIS A 303 -2.45 -20.34 12.39
C HIS A 303 -2.25 -21.02 13.75
N MET A 304 -2.20 -20.23 14.84
CA MET A 304 -2.16 -20.80 16.20
C MET A 304 -3.43 -21.59 16.54
N ARG A 305 -4.60 -21.12 16.09
CA ARG A 305 -5.88 -21.82 16.33
C ARG A 305 -6.00 -23.10 15.53
N TRP A 306 -5.53 -23.09 14.29
CA TRP A 306 -5.40 -24.29 13.47
C TRP A 306 -4.51 -25.32 14.16
N GLU A 307 -3.38 -24.89 14.72
CA GLU A 307 -2.45 -25.76 15.45
C GLU A 307 -3.00 -26.21 16.82
N ASP A 308 -3.88 -25.42 17.45
CA ASP A 308 -4.67 -25.81 18.63
C ASP A 308 -5.85 -26.76 18.28
N GLY A 309 -6.05 -27.12 17.00
CA GLY A 309 -7.08 -28.06 16.55
C GLY A 309 -8.48 -27.46 16.41
N LEU A 310 -8.62 -26.13 16.34
CA LEU A 310 -9.93 -25.50 16.10
C LEU A 310 -10.32 -25.63 14.63
N THR A 311 -11.59 -25.96 14.38
CA THR A 311 -12.14 -25.95 13.02
C THR A 311 -12.34 -24.51 12.51
N PRO A 312 -12.41 -24.29 11.19
CA PRO A 312 -12.74 -22.99 10.60
C PRO A 312 -14.00 -22.34 11.19
N GLU A 313 -15.07 -23.10 11.45
CA GLU A 313 -16.33 -22.62 12.03
C GLU A 313 -16.17 -22.20 13.48
N GLN A 314 -15.46 -23.01 14.28
CA GLN A 314 -15.16 -22.68 15.67
C GLN A 314 -14.34 -21.39 15.75
N SER A 315 -13.32 -21.24 14.88
CA SER A 315 -12.52 -20.02 14.81
C SER A 315 -13.36 -18.82 14.36
N ALA A 316 -14.17 -18.96 13.30
CA ALA A 316 -15.04 -17.92 12.77
C ALA A 316 -16.04 -17.42 13.83
N GLY A 317 -16.62 -18.32 14.61
CA GLY A 317 -17.54 -17.97 15.71
C GLY A 317 -16.93 -17.05 16.77
N LEU A 318 -15.59 -17.03 16.90
CA LEU A 318 -14.84 -16.21 17.85
C LEU A 318 -14.40 -14.85 17.26
N TRP A 319 -14.74 -14.53 16.00
CA TRP A 319 -14.20 -13.36 15.29
C TRP A 319 -15.04 -12.07 15.41
N ARG A 320 -16.15 -12.10 16.18
CA ARG A 320 -17.11 -10.99 16.32
C ARG A 320 -16.56 -9.70 16.93
N GLN A 321 -15.38 -9.76 17.56
CA GLN A 321 -14.75 -8.61 18.21
C GLN A 321 -13.83 -7.88 17.24
N GLY A 322 -13.70 -6.55 17.37
CA GLY A 322 -12.72 -5.78 16.59
C GLY A 322 -11.27 -6.18 16.88
N LEU A 323 -10.35 -5.88 15.95
CA LEU A 323 -8.94 -6.30 16.01
C LEU A 323 -8.27 -5.94 17.36
N ALA A 324 -8.40 -4.70 17.82
CA ALA A 324 -7.80 -4.25 19.08
C ALA A 324 -8.26 -5.08 20.29
N THR A 325 -9.55 -5.47 20.32
CA THR A 325 -10.08 -6.35 21.37
C THR A 325 -9.51 -7.77 21.25
N ARG A 326 -9.39 -8.31 20.03
CA ARG A 326 -8.77 -9.63 19.82
C ARG A 326 -7.30 -9.65 20.27
N VAL A 327 -6.53 -8.62 19.91
CA VAL A 327 -5.14 -8.44 20.35
C VAL A 327 -5.04 -8.51 21.87
N LYS A 328 -5.88 -7.73 22.59
CA LYS A 328 -5.87 -7.69 24.06
C LYS A 328 -6.30 -9.00 24.72
N THR A 329 -7.37 -9.62 24.22
CA THR A 329 -8.05 -10.72 24.92
C THR A 329 -7.56 -12.11 24.53
N GLN A 330 -6.98 -12.28 23.35
CA GLN A 330 -6.69 -13.62 22.81
C GLN A 330 -5.20 -13.93 22.79
N TYR A 331 -4.37 -12.99 22.36
CA TYR A 331 -2.93 -13.24 22.27
C TYR A 331 -2.27 -13.38 23.64
N ALA A 332 -2.68 -12.60 24.62
CA ALA A 332 -2.17 -12.72 25.98
C ALA A 332 -2.40 -14.12 26.55
N ASN A 333 -3.55 -14.73 26.26
CA ASN A 333 -3.88 -16.09 26.72
C ASN A 333 -3.11 -17.17 25.97
N LEU A 334 -2.89 -17.00 24.66
CA LEU A 334 -2.22 -17.99 23.82
C LEU A 334 -0.69 -17.94 23.92
N LEU A 335 -0.14 -16.73 23.90
CA LEU A 335 1.29 -16.49 23.82
C LEU A 335 1.88 -15.89 25.08
N GLY A 336 1.10 -15.32 26.00
CA GLY A 336 1.61 -14.53 27.13
C GLY A 336 2.32 -13.24 26.69
N GLY A 337 2.85 -12.47 27.65
CA GLY A 337 3.54 -11.19 27.39
C GLY A 337 2.62 -9.97 27.55
N ASP A 338 3.15 -8.77 27.28
CA ASP A 338 2.42 -7.51 27.40
C ASP A 338 1.74 -7.13 26.07
N TRP A 339 0.41 -7.27 26.04
CA TRP A 339 -0.45 -6.98 24.89
C TRP A 339 -1.28 -5.71 25.06
N LYS A 340 -0.84 -4.81 25.94
CA LYS A 340 -1.47 -3.52 26.17
C LYS A 340 -1.26 -2.59 24.99
N THR A 341 -2.36 -2.03 24.48
CA THR A 341 -2.33 -1.03 23.40
C THR A 341 -2.05 0.39 23.92
N ASP A 342 -2.03 0.57 25.22
CA ASP A 342 -1.76 1.83 25.94
C ASP A 342 -0.41 1.79 26.68
N GLY A 343 0.43 0.78 26.39
CA GLY A 343 1.76 0.63 26.97
C GLY A 343 2.88 1.15 26.06
N ASN A 344 4.13 1.10 26.52
CA ASN A 344 5.31 1.52 25.74
C ASN A 344 5.98 0.36 24.95
N GLY A 345 5.39 -0.83 25.01
CA GLY A 345 5.87 -2.04 24.33
C GLY A 345 5.54 -2.04 22.83
N ALA A 346 5.89 -3.13 22.13
CA ALA A 346 5.67 -3.26 20.69
C ALA A 346 4.19 -3.10 20.29
N VAL A 347 3.26 -3.61 21.11
CA VAL A 347 1.82 -3.51 20.87
C VAL A 347 1.28 -2.09 21.07
N GLY A 348 1.79 -1.36 22.05
CA GLY A 348 1.40 0.05 22.25
C GLY A 348 1.93 0.95 21.15
N ARG A 349 3.21 0.79 20.75
CA ARG A 349 3.77 1.52 19.60
C ARG A 349 3.03 1.22 18.31
N TRP A 350 2.67 -0.04 18.05
CA TRP A 350 1.80 -0.36 16.91
C TRP A 350 0.45 0.40 16.98
N ALA A 351 -0.17 0.47 18.15
CA ALA A 351 -1.45 1.15 18.31
C ALA A 351 -1.32 2.66 18.03
N ASP A 352 -0.26 3.30 18.53
CA ASP A 352 -0.04 4.74 18.38
C ASP A 352 0.49 5.10 16.98
N ASP A 353 1.57 4.45 16.55
CA ASP A 353 2.31 4.82 15.36
C ASP A 353 1.65 4.31 14.08
N VAL A 354 0.88 3.20 14.14
CA VAL A 354 0.23 2.61 12.95
C VAL A 354 -1.28 2.81 12.99
N ALA A 355 -1.95 2.28 14.01
CA ALA A 355 -3.42 2.23 14.02
C ALA A 355 -4.04 3.63 14.18
N ALA A 356 -3.53 4.45 15.10
CA ALA A 356 -4.03 5.81 15.32
C ALA A 356 -3.69 6.74 14.15
N VAL A 357 -2.50 6.63 13.55
CA VAL A 357 -2.14 7.40 12.35
C VAL A 357 -3.04 7.02 11.18
N ARG A 358 -3.26 5.72 10.91
CA ARG A 358 -4.22 5.28 9.89
C ARG A 358 -5.63 5.81 10.14
N HIS A 359 -6.08 5.85 11.40
CA HIS A 359 -7.38 6.43 11.74
C HIS A 359 -7.45 7.91 11.33
N ARG A 360 -6.43 8.71 11.66
CA ARG A 360 -6.35 10.13 11.24
C ARG A 360 -6.30 10.28 9.72
N VAL A 361 -5.56 9.42 9.01
CA VAL A 361 -5.46 9.45 7.54
C VAL A 361 -6.81 9.15 6.89
N VAL A 362 -7.41 8.01 7.23
CA VAL A 362 -8.62 7.51 6.56
C VAL A 362 -9.86 8.31 6.92
N HIS A 363 -9.99 8.73 8.18
CA HIS A 363 -11.19 9.41 8.66
C HIS A 363 -11.03 10.93 8.77
N GLY A 364 -9.82 11.43 8.99
CA GLY A 364 -9.53 12.86 9.12
C GLY A 364 -8.92 13.51 7.87
N GLY A 365 -8.63 12.74 6.82
CA GLY A 365 -7.94 13.24 5.63
C GLY A 365 -6.49 13.71 5.90
N TYR A 366 -5.93 13.33 7.06
CA TYR A 366 -4.59 13.74 7.49
C TYR A 366 -3.53 13.34 6.46
N LEU A 367 -2.52 14.20 6.28
CA LEU A 367 -1.34 13.93 5.47
C LEU A 367 -0.16 13.65 6.42
N PRO A 368 0.25 12.38 6.60
CA PRO A 368 1.37 12.04 7.45
C PRO A 368 2.67 12.60 6.90
N SER A 369 3.57 12.95 7.82
CA SER A 369 4.98 13.21 7.49
C SER A 369 5.69 11.92 7.05
N VAL A 370 6.84 12.07 6.40
CA VAL A 370 7.73 10.94 6.06
C VAL A 370 8.16 10.21 7.33
N ALA A 371 8.53 10.94 8.38
CA ALA A 371 8.94 10.36 9.67
C ALA A 371 7.82 9.52 10.32
N GLU A 372 6.56 9.95 10.27
CA GLU A 372 5.43 9.15 10.76
C GLU A 372 5.24 7.86 9.93
N ALA A 373 5.46 7.92 8.62
CA ALA A 373 5.38 6.75 7.75
C ALA A 373 6.54 5.76 8.00
N GLU A 374 7.77 6.25 8.16
CA GLU A 374 8.92 5.43 8.54
C GLU A 374 8.73 4.78 9.91
N GLN A 375 8.24 5.56 10.89
CA GLN A 375 7.95 5.05 12.24
C GLN A 375 6.87 3.95 12.22
N SER A 376 5.93 4.00 11.28
CA SER A 376 4.92 2.95 11.10
C SER A 376 5.52 1.64 10.60
N ILE A 377 6.46 1.71 9.66
CA ILE A 377 7.20 0.54 9.17
C ILE A 377 7.98 -0.08 10.32
N GLU A 378 8.77 0.73 11.03
CA GLU A 378 9.57 0.24 12.16
C GLU A 378 8.70 -0.39 13.26
N SER A 379 7.53 0.21 13.53
CA SER A 379 6.60 -0.32 14.53
C SER A 379 5.98 -1.66 14.14
N LEU A 380 5.68 -1.87 12.85
CA LEU A 380 5.27 -3.16 12.32
C LEU A 380 6.40 -4.20 12.44
N GLU A 381 7.64 -3.85 12.10
CA GLU A 381 8.79 -4.75 12.24
C GLU A 381 9.06 -5.13 13.72
N ARG A 382 8.91 -4.18 14.64
CA ARG A 382 8.98 -4.42 16.09
C ARG A 382 7.83 -5.32 16.55
N LEU A 383 6.62 -5.15 16.02
CA LEU A 383 5.49 -6.03 16.30
C LEU A 383 5.75 -7.46 15.81
N LEU A 384 6.25 -7.63 14.58
CA LEU A 384 6.65 -8.94 14.03
C LEU A 384 7.73 -9.59 14.89
N THR A 385 8.74 -8.83 15.29
CA THR A 385 9.81 -9.31 16.17
C THR A 385 9.25 -9.78 17.51
N PHE A 386 8.38 -8.99 18.13
CA PHE A 386 7.71 -9.33 19.38
C PHE A 386 6.89 -10.62 19.26
N ILE A 387 6.05 -10.76 18.23
CA ILE A 387 5.26 -11.97 17.97
C ILE A 387 6.19 -13.18 17.79
N GLY A 388 7.25 -13.03 16.99
CA GLY A 388 8.25 -14.05 16.75
C GLY A 388 8.93 -14.53 18.04
N ASP A 389 9.35 -13.59 18.88
CA ASP A 389 9.95 -13.90 20.17
C ASP A 389 8.96 -14.64 21.07
N ARG A 390 7.70 -14.18 21.13
CA ARG A 390 6.67 -14.88 21.89
C ARG A 390 6.42 -16.30 21.39
N LEU A 391 6.50 -16.56 20.09
CA LEU A 391 6.34 -17.90 19.53
C LEU A 391 7.50 -18.83 19.90
N VAL A 392 8.75 -18.35 19.93
CA VAL A 392 9.90 -19.25 20.08
C VAL A 392 10.38 -19.47 21.52
N TYR A 393 10.07 -18.56 22.43
CA TYR A 393 10.53 -18.62 23.81
C TYR A 393 9.52 -19.33 24.73
N GLY A 394 10.02 -19.85 25.86
CA GLY A 394 9.21 -20.64 26.80
C GLY A 394 8.71 -21.96 26.20
N SER A 395 7.49 -22.33 26.56
CA SER A 395 6.79 -23.52 26.06
C SER A 395 6.12 -23.31 24.69
N ASN A 396 6.03 -22.06 24.22
CA ASN A 396 5.26 -21.72 23.03
C ASN A 396 5.81 -22.38 21.76
N LEU A 397 7.13 -22.54 21.64
CA LEU A 397 7.70 -23.22 20.46
C LEU A 397 7.27 -24.69 20.36
N ARG A 398 7.04 -25.35 21.51
CA ARG A 398 6.53 -26.73 21.53
C ARG A 398 5.02 -26.79 21.28
N ARG A 399 4.30 -25.72 21.62
CA ARG A 399 2.86 -25.63 21.39
C ARG A 399 2.52 -25.22 19.96
N TYR A 400 3.28 -24.28 19.39
CA TYR A 400 3.06 -23.73 18.06
C TYR A 400 4.28 -23.87 17.13
N PRO A 401 4.90 -25.07 17.01
CA PRO A 401 6.09 -25.24 16.18
C PRO A 401 5.86 -24.88 14.70
N ARG A 402 4.67 -25.16 14.15
CA ARG A 402 4.35 -24.92 12.73
C ARG A 402 4.15 -23.44 12.49
N THR A 403 3.40 -22.79 13.37
CA THR A 403 3.21 -21.33 13.35
C THR A 403 4.55 -20.59 13.43
N ALA A 404 5.44 -21.02 14.33
CA ALA A 404 6.77 -20.42 14.46
C ALA A 404 7.63 -20.61 13.21
N SER A 405 7.56 -21.80 12.59
CA SER A 405 8.34 -22.16 11.41
C SER A 405 7.90 -21.39 10.17
N GLU A 406 6.59 -21.32 9.94
CA GLU A 406 6.03 -20.59 8.79
C GLU A 406 6.25 -19.08 8.91
N LEU A 407 6.11 -18.50 10.10
CA LEU A 407 6.29 -17.05 10.29
C LEU A 407 7.77 -16.64 10.25
N LEU A 408 8.67 -17.37 10.91
CA LEU A 408 10.07 -16.93 11.11
C LEU A 408 11.06 -17.54 10.15
N ASN A 409 10.74 -18.67 9.51
CA ASN A 409 11.64 -19.53 8.75
C ASN A 409 12.90 -19.99 9.52
N GLU A 410 13.69 -20.86 8.89
CA GLU A 410 14.93 -21.35 9.47
C GLU A 410 15.89 -20.22 9.89
N SER A 411 16.09 -19.21 9.05
CA SER A 411 16.99 -18.09 9.36
C SER A 411 16.52 -17.31 10.59
N GLY A 412 15.21 -17.04 10.72
CA GLY A 412 14.66 -16.31 11.85
C GLY A 412 14.70 -17.11 13.15
N LEU A 413 14.52 -18.44 13.08
CA LEU A 413 14.69 -19.35 14.22
C LEU A 413 16.16 -19.46 14.65
N ARG A 414 17.09 -19.59 13.68
CA ARG A 414 18.54 -19.65 13.95
C ARG A 414 19.07 -18.35 14.55
N ARG A 415 18.68 -17.18 14.03
CA ARG A 415 19.06 -15.87 14.59
C ARG A 415 18.67 -15.74 16.07
N ARG A 416 17.59 -16.40 16.49
CA ARG A 416 17.12 -16.42 17.89
C ARG A 416 17.75 -17.52 18.74
N GLY A 417 18.58 -18.39 18.16
CA GLY A 417 19.12 -19.58 18.81
C GLY A 417 18.05 -20.63 19.13
N ARG A 418 16.95 -20.67 18.36
CA ARG A 418 15.75 -21.49 18.61
C ARG A 418 15.40 -22.38 17.43
N TYR A 419 16.38 -23.10 16.90
CA TYR A 419 16.18 -24.10 15.84
C TYR A 419 16.66 -25.50 16.27
N PRO A 420 15.98 -26.13 17.23
CA PRO A 420 16.39 -27.40 17.79
C PRO A 420 16.19 -28.57 16.81
N LYS A 421 16.95 -29.65 17.01
CA LYS A 421 16.92 -30.85 16.16
C LYS A 421 15.52 -31.45 16.00
N TRP A 422 14.72 -31.50 17.06
CA TRP A 422 13.36 -32.05 17.00
C TRP A 422 12.44 -31.24 16.07
N LEU A 423 12.67 -29.93 15.90
CA LEU A 423 11.87 -29.10 15.00
C LEU A 423 12.29 -29.35 13.54
N GLN A 424 13.58 -29.56 13.30
CA GLN A 424 14.10 -29.97 12.00
C GLN A 424 13.53 -31.34 11.61
N GLU A 425 13.51 -32.29 12.56
CA GLU A 425 12.90 -33.62 12.38
C GLU A 425 11.41 -33.52 12.06
N LEU A 426 10.68 -32.62 12.74
CA LEU A 426 9.26 -32.36 12.47
C LEU A 426 9.03 -31.79 11.06
N GLN A 427 9.89 -30.89 10.57
CA GLN A 427 9.76 -30.27 9.24
C GLN A 427 10.00 -31.24 8.07
N VAL A 428 10.70 -32.35 8.31
CA VAL A 428 11.00 -33.37 7.30
C VAL A 428 10.21 -34.66 7.51
N ASP A 429 9.31 -34.70 8.50
CA ASP A 429 8.50 -35.88 8.79
C ASP A 429 7.48 -36.10 7.66
N PRO A 430 7.55 -37.20 6.90
CA PRO A 430 6.59 -37.48 5.82
C PRO A 430 5.17 -37.78 6.32
N ALA A 431 4.97 -37.96 7.64
CA ALA A 431 3.64 -38.10 8.23
C ALA A 431 2.96 -36.75 8.48
N GLU A 432 3.71 -35.64 8.52
CA GLU A 432 3.14 -34.30 8.64
C GLU A 432 2.48 -33.90 7.31
N PRO A 433 1.33 -33.21 7.36
CA PRO A 433 0.75 -32.65 6.15
C PRO A 433 1.62 -31.51 5.63
N LEU A 434 1.42 -31.14 4.37
CA LEU A 434 2.02 -29.93 3.82
C LEU A 434 1.41 -28.71 4.51
N TRP A 435 2.08 -28.19 5.55
CA TRP A 435 1.50 -27.19 6.46
C TRP A 435 0.89 -25.99 5.75
N HIS A 436 1.61 -25.41 4.79
CA HIS A 436 1.12 -24.29 3.98
C HIS A 436 -0.14 -24.64 3.16
N GLN A 437 -0.27 -25.85 2.62
CA GLN A 437 -1.47 -26.23 1.86
C GLN A 437 -2.66 -26.45 2.78
N SER A 438 -2.45 -27.19 3.87
CA SER A 438 -3.50 -27.48 4.86
C SER A 438 -3.98 -26.21 5.55
N PHE A 439 -3.07 -25.35 6.02
CA PHE A 439 -3.44 -24.08 6.63
C PHE A 439 -4.10 -23.12 5.63
N SER A 440 -3.61 -23.03 4.38
CA SER A 440 -4.27 -22.22 3.35
C SER A 440 -5.70 -22.68 3.06
N ALA A 441 -5.95 -24.00 2.99
CA ALA A 441 -7.30 -24.54 2.84
C ALA A 441 -8.19 -24.21 4.05
N TRP A 442 -7.66 -24.36 5.26
CA TRP A 442 -8.32 -23.97 6.51
C TRP A 442 -8.66 -22.48 6.55
N TYR A 443 -7.71 -21.61 6.19
CA TYR A 443 -7.87 -20.16 6.23
C TYR A 443 -8.85 -19.68 5.17
N ALA A 444 -8.88 -20.33 4.00
CA ALA A 444 -9.87 -20.07 2.96
C ALA A 444 -11.29 -20.41 3.44
N ALA A 445 -11.49 -21.58 4.07
CA ALA A 445 -12.77 -21.94 4.69
C ALA A 445 -13.18 -20.94 5.78
N HIS A 446 -12.26 -20.60 6.66
CA HIS A 446 -12.48 -19.61 7.73
C HIS A 446 -12.91 -18.25 7.15
N SER A 447 -12.23 -17.77 6.11
CA SER A 447 -12.52 -16.49 5.46
C SER A 447 -13.90 -16.48 4.79
N ARG A 448 -14.30 -17.59 4.15
CA ARG A 448 -15.65 -17.73 3.56
C ARG A 448 -16.73 -17.68 4.65
N LEU A 449 -16.52 -18.38 5.76
CA LEU A 449 -17.46 -18.39 6.89
C LEU A 449 -17.63 -17.00 7.53
N LEU A 450 -16.57 -16.19 7.59
CA LEU A 450 -16.68 -14.79 7.99
C LEU A 450 -17.47 -13.96 6.98
N GLY A 451 -17.26 -14.21 5.69
CA GLY A 451 -18.00 -13.53 4.61
C GLY A 451 -19.50 -13.85 4.60
N ASP A 452 -19.89 -15.07 4.97
CA ASP A 452 -21.28 -15.51 4.99
C ASP A 452 -22.17 -14.70 5.94
N GLU A 453 -21.61 -14.12 7.02
CA GLU A 453 -22.38 -13.26 7.93
C GLU A 453 -22.92 -12.01 7.21
N ALA A 454 -22.17 -11.48 6.25
CA ALA A 454 -22.56 -10.31 5.46
C ALA A 454 -23.23 -10.69 4.13
N ARG A 455 -22.77 -11.76 3.49
CA ARG A 455 -23.23 -12.22 2.18
C ARG A 455 -23.22 -13.76 2.14
N PRO A 456 -24.30 -14.40 2.60
CA PRO A 456 -24.41 -15.86 2.60
C PRO A 456 -24.18 -16.42 1.20
N ARG A 457 -23.28 -17.41 1.09
CA ARG A 457 -23.17 -18.24 -0.13
C ARG A 457 -24.46 -19.04 -0.34
N ILE A 458 -24.91 -19.12 -1.59
CA ILE A 458 -26.09 -19.90 -1.99
C ILE A 458 -25.61 -21.06 -2.87
N PRO A 459 -25.55 -22.28 -2.34
CA PRO A 459 -25.16 -23.45 -3.10
C PRO A 459 -26.29 -23.90 -4.03
N GLU A 460 -25.93 -24.44 -5.19
CA GLU A 460 -26.88 -24.86 -6.21
C GLU A 460 -26.73 -26.34 -6.55
N GLU A 461 -27.80 -27.11 -6.34
CA GLU A 461 -27.81 -28.53 -6.63
C GLU A 461 -27.51 -28.82 -8.10
N LEU A 462 -28.04 -28.05 -9.06
CA LEU A 462 -27.88 -28.34 -10.50
C LEU A 462 -26.42 -28.29 -10.99
N ARG A 463 -25.60 -27.37 -10.46
CA ARG A 463 -24.17 -27.26 -10.81
C ARG A 463 -23.25 -28.10 -9.94
N SER A 464 -23.78 -28.71 -8.88
CA SER A 464 -22.98 -29.51 -7.96
C SER A 464 -22.46 -30.78 -8.63
N GLN A 465 -21.22 -31.13 -8.28
CA GLN A 465 -20.55 -32.37 -8.64
C GLN A 465 -21.07 -33.49 -7.75
N LEU A 466 -21.38 -34.64 -8.32
CA LEU A 466 -21.74 -35.83 -7.56
C LEU A 466 -20.47 -36.63 -7.25
N LEU A 467 -20.24 -36.90 -5.97
CA LEU A 467 -19.09 -37.67 -5.48
C LEU A 467 -19.59 -38.90 -4.71
N CYS A 468 -18.93 -40.04 -4.92
CA CYS A 468 -19.02 -41.21 -4.04
C CYS A 468 -17.80 -41.21 -3.14
N VAL A 469 -17.99 -41.01 -1.84
CA VAL A 469 -16.92 -40.92 -0.86
C VAL A 469 -16.86 -42.24 -0.09
N HIS A 470 -15.84 -43.03 -0.35
CA HIS A 470 -15.61 -44.30 0.34
C HIS A 470 -14.83 -44.05 1.62
N ARG A 471 -15.40 -44.45 2.77
CA ARG A 471 -14.75 -44.45 4.08
C ARG A 471 -14.03 -45.78 4.35
N SER A 472 -14.51 -46.84 3.73
CA SER A 472 -13.83 -48.13 3.64
C SER A 472 -14.18 -48.79 2.30
N ARG A 473 -13.73 -50.03 2.08
CA ARG A 473 -14.06 -50.79 0.87
C ARG A 473 -15.56 -51.04 0.70
N GLU A 474 -16.29 -51.16 1.80
CA GLU A 474 -17.71 -51.50 1.83
C GLU A 474 -18.60 -50.33 2.31
N ASP A 475 -18.01 -49.32 2.95
CA ASP A 475 -18.71 -48.15 3.48
C ASP A 475 -18.46 -46.92 2.61
N TYR A 476 -19.55 -46.34 2.10
CA TYR A 476 -19.51 -45.14 1.27
C TYR A 476 -20.74 -44.25 1.49
N ILE A 477 -20.57 -42.97 1.17
CA ILE A 477 -21.64 -41.98 1.15
C ILE A 477 -21.67 -41.26 -0.20
N TRP A 478 -22.84 -40.84 -0.63
CA TRP A 478 -22.98 -39.94 -1.78
C TRP A 478 -22.99 -38.50 -1.31
N VAL A 479 -22.25 -37.65 -2.01
CA VAL A 479 -22.04 -36.25 -1.67
C VAL A 479 -22.26 -35.38 -2.89
N LEU A 480 -23.09 -34.35 -2.76
CA LEU A 480 -23.14 -33.24 -3.69
C LEU A 480 -22.16 -32.18 -3.25
N ARG A 481 -21.26 -31.77 -4.14
CA ARG A 481 -20.26 -30.73 -3.90
C ARG A 481 -20.48 -29.56 -4.85
N ASP A 482 -20.72 -28.37 -4.35
CA ASP A 482 -20.75 -27.15 -5.16
C ASP A 482 -19.34 -26.51 -5.17
N PRO A 483 -18.58 -26.61 -6.27
CA PRO A 483 -17.22 -26.11 -6.33
C PRO A 483 -17.13 -24.58 -6.33
N LEU A 484 -18.24 -23.85 -6.58
CA LEU A 484 -18.23 -22.38 -6.54
C LEU A 484 -18.41 -21.86 -5.12
N THR A 485 -19.24 -22.52 -4.31
CA THR A 485 -19.44 -22.13 -2.91
C THR A 485 -18.52 -22.86 -1.96
N HIS A 486 -17.83 -23.93 -2.40
CA HIS A 486 -17.04 -24.81 -1.54
C HIS A 486 -17.88 -25.45 -0.42
N GLN A 487 -19.12 -25.77 -0.74
CA GLN A 487 -20.03 -26.46 0.17
C GLN A 487 -20.37 -27.84 -0.34
N ALA A 488 -20.65 -28.75 0.57
CA ALA A 488 -21.11 -30.09 0.27
C ALA A 488 -22.37 -30.44 1.06
N ALA A 489 -23.15 -31.39 0.56
CA ALA A 489 -24.29 -31.96 1.25
C ALA A 489 -24.37 -33.46 0.97
N GLU A 490 -24.76 -34.26 1.96
CA GLU A 490 -25.08 -35.66 1.74
C GLU A 490 -26.26 -35.80 0.77
N ALA A 491 -26.22 -36.86 -0.03
CA ALA A 491 -27.23 -37.14 -1.03
C ALA A 491 -27.61 -38.62 -1.06
N GLU A 492 -28.80 -38.87 -1.60
CA GLU A 492 -29.27 -40.17 -2.03
C GLU A 492 -29.22 -40.20 -3.56
N VAL A 493 -28.68 -41.28 -4.12
CA VAL A 493 -28.53 -41.44 -5.57
C VAL A 493 -29.20 -42.73 -5.99
N VAL A 494 -30.07 -42.64 -6.99
CA VAL A 494 -30.61 -43.80 -7.71
C VAL A 494 -29.93 -43.86 -9.07
N THR A 495 -29.08 -44.87 -9.27
CA THR A 495 -28.39 -45.13 -10.53
C THR A 495 -29.17 -46.14 -11.40
N PRO A 496 -29.07 -46.07 -12.73
CA PRO A 496 -29.65 -47.05 -13.64
C PRO A 496 -28.73 -48.28 -13.86
N PRO A 497 -29.29 -49.48 -14.11
CA PRO A 497 -28.50 -50.67 -14.46
C PRO A 497 -27.78 -50.48 -15.80
N PRO A 498 -26.54 -50.96 -16.00
CA PRO A 498 -25.68 -51.77 -15.11
C PRO A 498 -24.70 -50.92 -14.26
N ASN A 499 -24.89 -49.60 -14.15
CA ASN A 499 -24.10 -48.71 -13.29
C ASN A 499 -24.58 -48.73 -11.82
N ASP A 500 -25.34 -49.77 -11.44
CA ASP A 500 -26.08 -49.86 -10.17
C ASP A 500 -25.20 -49.89 -8.93
N ASP A 501 -23.95 -50.31 -9.06
CA ASP A 501 -23.11 -50.53 -7.89
C ASP A 501 -21.82 -49.67 -7.92
N PRO A 502 -21.79 -48.53 -7.20
CA PRO A 502 -20.59 -47.72 -7.06
C PRO A 502 -19.43 -48.48 -6.40
N VAL A 503 -19.71 -49.50 -5.58
CA VAL A 503 -18.69 -50.39 -5.00
C VAL A 503 -18.08 -51.27 -6.09
N ALA A 504 -18.90 -51.91 -6.94
CA ALA A 504 -18.39 -52.71 -8.06
C ALA A 504 -17.64 -51.85 -9.08
N ASN A 505 -18.05 -50.60 -9.31
CA ASN A 505 -17.33 -49.68 -10.19
C ASN A 505 -15.98 -49.26 -9.58
N PHE A 506 -15.95 -48.95 -8.28
CA PHE A 506 -14.72 -48.65 -7.58
C PHE A 506 -13.75 -49.84 -7.55
N GLN A 507 -14.25 -51.06 -7.29
CA GLN A 507 -13.46 -52.29 -7.36
C GLN A 507 -12.85 -52.51 -8.75
N ARG A 508 -13.61 -52.28 -9.83
CA ARG A 508 -13.08 -52.33 -11.20
C ARG A 508 -11.96 -51.33 -11.45
N ILE A 509 -12.09 -50.10 -10.93
CA ILE A 509 -11.04 -49.08 -11.02
C ILE A 509 -9.79 -49.52 -10.25
N GLN A 510 -9.95 -50.11 -9.07
CA GLN A 510 -8.82 -50.66 -8.30
C GLN A 510 -8.13 -51.82 -9.01
N GLU A 511 -8.90 -52.77 -9.53
CA GLU A 511 -8.37 -53.94 -10.25
C GLU A 511 -7.63 -53.55 -11.53
N ALA A 512 -8.04 -52.45 -12.17
CA ALA A 512 -7.38 -51.90 -13.35
C ALA A 512 -6.10 -51.10 -13.03
N ALA A 513 -5.90 -50.66 -11.78
CA ALA A 513 -4.69 -49.96 -11.37
C ALA A 513 -3.55 -50.97 -11.14
N GLU A 514 -2.72 -51.20 -12.16
CA GLU A 514 -1.59 -52.14 -12.12
C GLU A 514 -0.63 -51.82 -10.94
N GLY A 515 -0.50 -52.75 -9.99
CA GLY A 515 0.45 -52.70 -8.88
C GLY A 515 -0.09 -52.22 -7.52
N GLY A 516 -1.40 -52.09 -7.34
CA GLY A 516 -2.04 -51.43 -6.19
C GLY A 516 -1.79 -52.06 -4.82
N SER A 517 -1.15 -51.29 -3.93
CA SER A 517 -1.39 -51.41 -2.48
C SER A 517 -2.83 -50.99 -2.18
N ASP A 518 -3.45 -51.54 -1.13
CA ASP A 518 -4.78 -51.08 -0.69
C ASP A 518 -4.77 -49.55 -0.54
N PRO A 519 -5.72 -48.82 -1.15
CA PRO A 519 -5.73 -47.37 -1.04
C PRO A 519 -5.93 -46.97 0.41
N ARG A 520 -5.29 -45.87 0.79
CA ARG A 520 -5.57 -45.24 2.08
C ARG A 520 -6.94 -44.58 1.98
N PHE A 521 -7.93 -45.18 2.62
CA PHE A 521 -9.22 -44.55 2.84
C PHE A 521 -9.09 -43.41 3.85
N PRO A 522 -9.97 -42.41 3.78
CA PRO A 522 -11.09 -42.26 2.85
C PRO A 522 -10.69 -41.70 1.46
N ILE A 523 -11.50 -41.95 0.42
CA ILE A 523 -11.27 -41.51 -0.97
C ILE A 523 -12.55 -40.94 -1.59
N SER A 524 -12.42 -40.06 -2.58
CA SER A 524 -13.56 -39.49 -3.32
C SER A 524 -13.49 -39.86 -4.80
N VAL A 525 -14.58 -40.41 -5.33
CA VAL A 525 -14.73 -40.76 -6.75
C VAL A 525 -15.79 -39.85 -7.36
N ALA A 526 -15.42 -39.08 -8.38
CA ALA A 526 -16.36 -38.22 -9.09
C ALA A 526 -17.24 -39.05 -10.06
N TYR A 527 -18.54 -38.77 -10.05
CA TYR A 527 -19.53 -39.40 -10.93
C TYR A 527 -20.15 -38.36 -11.87
N ALA A 528 -20.23 -38.71 -13.15
CA ALA A 528 -20.92 -37.90 -14.14
C ALA A 528 -22.44 -38.00 -13.89
N ARG A 529 -23.12 -36.84 -13.83
CA ARG A 529 -24.58 -36.80 -13.81
C ARG A 529 -25.12 -37.03 -15.22
N SER A 530 -25.89 -38.10 -15.41
CA SER A 530 -26.75 -38.31 -16.57
C SER A 530 -28.21 -38.03 -16.21
N GLU A 531 -29.09 -37.89 -17.22
CA GLU A 531 -30.53 -37.69 -17.01
C GLU A 531 -31.19 -38.86 -16.25
N GLU A 532 -30.56 -40.03 -16.26
CA GLU A 532 -31.04 -41.24 -15.60
C GLU A 532 -30.62 -41.34 -14.12
N VAL A 533 -29.68 -40.50 -13.67
CA VAL A 533 -29.21 -40.49 -12.28
C VAL A 533 -30.06 -39.50 -11.49
N VAL A 534 -30.97 -40.02 -10.67
CA VAL A 534 -31.79 -39.20 -9.78
C VAL A 534 -31.00 -38.94 -8.50
N VAL A 535 -30.78 -37.67 -8.18
CA VAL A 535 -30.07 -37.27 -6.95
C VAL A 535 -31.00 -36.44 -6.06
N THR A 536 -31.10 -36.85 -4.80
CA THR A 536 -31.88 -36.14 -3.77
C THR A 536 -30.96 -35.73 -2.63
N ARG A 537 -30.91 -34.44 -2.29
CA ARG A 537 -30.12 -33.96 -1.13
C ARG A 537 -30.78 -34.38 0.19
N LEU A 538 -30.02 -34.98 1.10
CA LEU A 538 -30.49 -35.48 2.39
C LEU A 538 -30.26 -34.51 3.57
N GLY A 539 -29.34 -33.55 3.43
CA GLY A 539 -28.90 -32.68 4.52
C GLY A 539 -28.68 -31.20 4.17
N PRO A 540 -28.28 -30.38 5.15
CA PRO A 540 -27.87 -29.01 4.88
C PRO A 540 -26.57 -28.98 4.07
N TRP A 541 -26.33 -27.84 3.43
CA TRP A 541 -25.02 -27.55 2.86
C TRP A 541 -24.05 -27.13 3.97
N VAL A 542 -22.88 -27.76 3.99
CA VAL A 542 -21.80 -27.58 4.98
C VAL A 542 -20.50 -27.30 4.25
N GLU A 543 -19.43 -26.89 4.94
CA GLU A 543 -18.12 -26.77 4.28
C GLU A 543 -17.69 -28.11 3.66
N GLU A 544 -17.16 -28.08 2.44
CA GLU A 544 -16.88 -29.29 1.65
C GLU A 544 -15.95 -30.29 2.34
N TYR A 545 -15.04 -29.80 3.18
CA TYR A 545 -14.05 -30.62 3.87
C TYR A 545 -14.67 -31.61 4.88
N HIS A 546 -15.89 -31.35 5.37
CA HIS A 546 -16.61 -32.28 6.27
C HIS A 546 -17.02 -33.59 5.58
N LEU A 547 -17.25 -33.52 4.26
CA LEU A 547 -17.79 -34.64 3.50
C LEU A 547 -16.81 -35.12 2.41
N CYS A 548 -15.82 -34.31 2.04
CA CYS A 548 -14.87 -34.58 0.97
C CYS A 548 -13.45 -34.70 1.54
N PRO A 549 -12.90 -35.91 1.72
CA PRO A 549 -11.58 -36.10 2.31
C PRO A 549 -10.42 -35.42 1.60
N LEU A 550 -10.51 -35.26 0.28
CA LEU A 550 -9.48 -34.55 -0.51
C LEU A 550 -9.47 -33.04 -0.26
N ALA A 551 -10.47 -32.52 0.45
CA ALA A 551 -10.56 -31.12 0.84
C ALA A 551 -10.18 -30.90 2.30
N GLY A 552 -9.55 -31.89 2.96
CA GLY A 552 -9.16 -31.80 4.36
C GLY A 552 -8.35 -30.55 4.70
N VAL A 553 -8.66 -29.95 5.85
CA VAL A 553 -8.11 -28.68 6.34
C VAL A 553 -7.44 -28.80 7.70
N MET A 554 -7.69 -29.88 8.45
CA MET A 554 -7.16 -30.03 9.80
C MET A 554 -5.78 -30.67 9.81
N LEU A 555 -4.93 -30.23 10.73
CA LEU A 555 -3.56 -30.72 10.89
C LEU A 555 -3.52 -32.22 11.26
N ASP A 556 -4.44 -32.66 12.09
CA ASP A 556 -4.51 -33.98 12.69
C ASP A 556 -5.49 -34.93 11.98
N GLY A 557 -6.09 -34.49 10.87
CA GLY A 557 -7.13 -35.25 10.16
C GLY A 557 -8.46 -35.34 10.93
N SER A 558 -8.65 -34.55 11.99
CA SER A 558 -9.89 -34.56 12.79
C SER A 558 -11.12 -34.13 12.01
N ASP A 559 -10.96 -33.48 10.86
CA ASP A 559 -12.04 -33.18 9.92
C ASP A 559 -12.76 -34.40 9.37
N VAL A 560 -12.07 -35.55 9.25
CA VAL A 560 -12.67 -36.79 8.77
C VAL A 560 -13.55 -37.45 9.84
N GLU A 561 -13.18 -37.27 11.11
CA GLU A 561 -13.85 -37.91 12.25
C GLU A 561 -14.84 -36.98 12.98
N ALA A 562 -14.78 -35.67 12.74
CA ALA A 562 -15.62 -34.69 13.41
C ALA A 562 -17.09 -34.87 13.01
N PRO A 563 -17.98 -35.21 13.96
CA PRO A 563 -19.40 -35.30 13.66
C PRO A 563 -19.96 -33.91 13.34
N TRP A 564 -20.63 -33.79 12.19
CA TRP A 564 -21.44 -32.63 11.86
C TRP A 564 -22.88 -32.79 12.42
N PRO A 565 -23.51 -31.75 12.99
CA PRO A 565 -23.04 -30.38 13.15
C PRO A 565 -21.94 -30.22 14.19
N ILE A 566 -20.91 -29.42 13.88
CA ILE A 566 -19.87 -29.08 14.85
C ILE A 566 -20.53 -28.33 16.02
N PRO A 567 -20.43 -28.83 17.27
CA PRO A 567 -20.93 -28.10 18.41
C PRO A 567 -20.20 -26.74 18.51
N PRO A 568 -20.91 -25.66 18.87
CA PRO A 568 -20.27 -24.36 19.04
C PRO A 568 -19.11 -24.49 20.03
N ALA A 569 -17.96 -23.89 19.70
CA ALA A 569 -16.80 -23.89 20.58
C ALA A 569 -17.25 -23.56 21.99
N SER A 570 -17.14 -24.52 22.91
CA SER A 570 -17.43 -24.25 24.32
C SER A 570 -16.54 -23.07 24.69
N ARG A 571 -17.13 -21.98 25.21
CA ARG A 571 -16.36 -20.77 25.52
C ARG A 571 -15.19 -21.19 26.40
N TYR A 572 -13.98 -21.20 25.85
CA TYR A 572 -12.75 -21.41 26.60
C TYR A 572 -12.82 -20.44 27.78
N ARG A 573 -13.01 -20.98 28.99
CA ARG A 573 -13.02 -20.21 30.23
C ARG A 573 -11.61 -20.04 30.73
#